data_AF-A0A960LB41-F1
#
_entry.id   AF-A0A960LB41-F1
#
_cell.length_a   1.000
_cell.length_b   1.000
_cell.length_c   1.000
_cell.angle_alpha   90.00
_cell.angle_beta   90.00
_cell.angle_gamma   90.00
#
_symmetry.space_group_name_H-M   'P 1'
#
loop_
_entity.id
_entity.type
_entity.pdbx_description
1 polymer ?
#
loop_
_entity_poly.entity_id
_entity_poly.type
_entity_poly.pdbx_seq_one_letter_code
_entity_poly.pdbx_strand_id
1 'polypeptide(L)'
;MAIRVLSGIIQIGHGPRRGRVVIGFNPHREIDGDARIERRTEVGAEGDFTSIPVAFVGFRRLTLVEAEVIETHSVVLEDDVDRDRLVVSWRAEGNTYPEEISYLVIGDAV
;
A
#
# COMPACT_ATOMS: atom_id res chain seq x y z
N MET A 1 4.81 -2.16 26.27
CA MET A 1 4.60 -1.40 25.02
C MET A 1 5.94 -1.11 24.41
N ALA A 2 6.11 -1.48 23.15
CA ALA A 2 7.29 -1.18 22.37
C ALA A 2 6.87 -0.88 20.93
N ILE A 3 7.72 -0.15 20.21
CA ILE A 3 7.47 0.22 18.82
C ILE A 3 7.49 -1.02 17.94
N ARG A 4 6.48 -1.12 17.07
CA ARG A 4 6.39 -2.08 15.97
C ARG A 4 6.34 -1.32 14.65
N VAL A 5 7.13 -1.79 13.69
CA VAL A 5 7.23 -1.22 12.34
C VAL A 5 6.94 -2.31 11.33
N LEU A 6 5.97 -2.08 10.46
CA LEU A 6 5.62 -2.95 9.35
C LEU A 6 5.85 -2.19 8.04
N SER A 7 6.49 -2.83 7.07
CA SER A 7 6.72 -2.22 5.76
C SER A 7 6.63 -3.24 4.65
N GLY A 8 6.36 -2.76 3.44
CA GLY A 8 6.34 -3.65 2.29
C GLY A 8 6.16 -2.95 0.95
N ILE A 9 6.15 -3.79 -0.08
CA ILE A 9 5.95 -3.40 -1.48
C ILE A 9 4.75 -4.18 -2.00
N ILE A 10 3.74 -3.45 -2.46
CA ILE A 10 2.60 -3.96 -3.21
C ILE A 10 2.99 -3.93 -4.69
N GLN A 11 3.00 -5.10 -5.30
CA GLN A 11 3.26 -5.29 -6.72
C GLN A 11 1.93 -5.39 -7.46
N ILE A 12 1.62 -4.35 -8.23
CA ILE A 12 0.45 -4.30 -9.13
C ILE A 12 0.84 -4.90 -10.50
N GLY A 13 2.07 -4.65 -10.95
CA GLY A 13 2.54 -5.03 -12.30
C GLY A 13 1.80 -4.26 -13.40
N HIS A 14 1.60 -4.87 -14.58
CA HIS A 14 0.64 -4.37 -15.60
C HIS A 14 -0.83 -4.63 -15.19
N GLY A 15 -1.10 -4.62 -13.89
CA GLY A 15 -2.38 -4.91 -13.29
C GLY A 15 -3.41 -3.81 -13.50
N PRO A 16 -4.52 -3.85 -12.75
CA PRO A 16 -5.64 -2.97 -13.02
C PRO A 16 -5.30 -1.52 -12.67
N ARG A 17 -5.82 -0.61 -13.49
CA ARG A 17 -5.65 0.86 -13.30
C ARG A 17 -6.39 1.38 -12.08
N ARG A 18 -7.30 0.58 -11.54
CA ARG A 18 -8.02 0.80 -10.29
C ARG A 18 -7.96 -0.47 -9.49
N GLY A 19 -7.66 -0.36 -8.21
CA GLY A 19 -7.67 -1.52 -7.35
C GLY A 19 -7.46 -1.16 -5.90
N ARG A 20 -7.51 -2.20 -5.07
CA ARG A 20 -7.36 -2.12 -3.63
C ARG A 20 -6.53 -3.29 -3.14
N VAL A 21 -5.75 -3.07 -2.08
CA VAL A 21 -5.14 -4.14 -1.28
C VAL A 21 -5.43 -3.88 0.19
N VAL A 22 -5.80 -4.93 0.91
CA VAL A 22 -6.00 -4.94 2.36
C VAL A 22 -4.87 -5.72 3.00
N ILE A 23 -4.14 -5.07 3.90
CA ILE A 23 -2.95 -5.59 4.57
C ILE A 23 -3.29 -5.74 6.05
N GLY A 24 -3.29 -6.97 6.55
CA GLY A 24 -3.38 -7.26 7.98
C GLY A 24 -2.05 -7.05 8.67
N PHE A 25 -2.11 -6.65 9.94
CA PHE A 25 -0.91 -6.39 10.75
C PHE A 25 -0.47 -7.58 11.61
N ASN A 26 -1.41 -8.41 12.06
CA ASN A 26 -1.09 -9.58 12.88
C ASN A 26 -1.96 -10.79 12.47
N PRO A 27 -1.46 -11.71 11.63
CA PRO A 27 -0.12 -11.72 11.03
C PRO A 27 0.04 -10.63 9.95
N HIS A 28 1.29 -10.18 9.70
CA HIS A 28 1.59 -9.23 8.62
C HIS A 28 1.46 -9.89 7.24
N ARG A 29 0.29 -9.74 6.61
CA ARG A 29 0.00 -10.37 5.33
C ARG A 29 -1.07 -9.62 4.57
N GLU A 30 -1.14 -9.88 3.28
CA GLU A 30 -2.31 -9.57 2.48
C GLU A 30 -3.53 -10.36 2.96
N ILE A 31 -4.64 -9.69 3.16
CA ILE A 31 -5.94 -10.27 3.51
C ILE A 31 -6.81 -10.44 2.26
N ASP A 32 -6.82 -9.43 1.40
CA ASP A 32 -7.66 -9.34 0.20
C ASP A 32 -7.08 -8.28 -0.75
N GLY A 33 -7.42 -8.35 -2.05
CA GLY A 33 -7.11 -7.28 -2.99
C GLY A 33 -6.80 -7.70 -4.42
N ASP A 34 -6.54 -6.69 -5.23
CA ASP A 34 -6.26 -6.77 -6.67
C ASP A 34 -4.76 -6.89 -6.99
N ALA A 35 -3.89 -6.79 -5.98
CA ALA A 35 -2.43 -6.84 -6.10
C ALA A 35 -1.81 -7.59 -4.92
N ARG A 36 -0.54 -8.00 -5.06
CA ARG A 36 0.14 -8.84 -4.08
C ARG A 36 1.22 -8.09 -3.32
N ILE A 37 1.41 -8.43 -2.04
CA ILE A 37 2.59 -7.96 -1.29
C ILE A 37 3.78 -8.84 -1.67
N GLU A 38 4.75 -8.30 -2.41
CA GLU A 38 5.93 -9.05 -2.85
C GLU A 38 7.03 -9.08 -1.77
N ARG A 39 7.20 -7.94 -1.09
CA ARG A 39 8.19 -7.81 -0.01
C ARG A 39 7.51 -7.30 1.24
N ARG A 40 7.81 -7.92 2.37
CA ARG A 40 7.37 -7.49 3.70
C ARG A 40 8.53 -7.52 4.68
N THR A 41 8.53 -6.60 5.62
CA THR A 41 9.53 -6.51 6.68
C THR A 41 8.84 -6.03 7.94
N GLU A 42 9.11 -6.74 9.04
CA GLU A 42 8.62 -6.44 10.38
C GLU A 42 9.83 -6.18 11.28
N VAL A 43 9.78 -5.12 12.07
CA VAL A 43 10.83 -4.74 13.02
C VAL A 43 10.21 -4.29 14.33
N GLY A 44 10.79 -4.71 15.45
CA GLY A 44 10.35 -4.29 16.78
C GLY A 44 9.45 -5.31 17.46
N ALA A 45 8.46 -4.83 18.20
CA ALA A 45 7.52 -5.68 18.94
C ALA A 45 6.64 -6.54 18.02
N GLU A 46 6.13 -7.64 18.56
CA GLU A 46 5.12 -8.50 17.91
C GLU A 46 3.71 -8.13 18.42
N GLY A 47 2.66 -8.80 17.94
CA GLY A 47 1.31 -8.64 18.46
C GLY A 47 0.53 -7.44 17.90
N ASP A 48 -0.65 -7.18 18.46
CA ASP A 48 -1.57 -6.17 17.93
C ASP A 48 -1.15 -4.74 18.30
N PHE A 49 -1.47 -3.76 17.45
CA PHE A 49 -1.27 -2.36 17.81
C PHE A 49 -2.24 -1.94 18.92
N THR A 50 -1.75 -1.18 19.88
CA THR A 50 -2.54 -0.72 21.05
C THR A 50 -3.51 0.41 20.70
N SER A 51 -3.20 1.15 19.65
CA SER A 51 -3.97 2.27 19.10
C SER A 51 -3.85 2.27 17.56
N ILE A 52 -4.60 3.15 16.87
CA ILE A 52 -4.48 3.25 15.40
C ILE A 52 -3.05 3.71 15.06
N PRO A 53 -2.26 2.90 14.35
CA PRO A 53 -0.89 3.26 13.99
C PRO A 53 -0.86 4.34 12.91
N VAL A 54 0.31 4.96 12.73
CA VAL A 54 0.55 5.89 11.62
C VAL A 54 0.94 5.08 10.38
N ALA A 55 0.34 5.40 9.23
CA ALA A 55 0.68 4.80 7.95
C ALA A 55 1.25 5.86 6.98
N PHE A 56 2.21 5.43 6.17
CA PHE A 56 2.70 6.16 5.00
C PHE A 56 2.58 5.24 3.80
N VAL A 57 1.95 5.71 2.73
CA VAL A 57 1.79 4.98 1.49
C VAL A 57 2.23 5.87 0.33
N GLY A 58 2.95 5.31 -0.63
CA GLY A 58 3.46 6.08 -1.76
C GLY A 58 3.72 5.23 -3.00
N PHE A 59 3.48 5.82 -4.17
CA PHE A 59 3.90 5.21 -5.42
C PHE A 59 5.41 5.11 -5.49
N ARG A 60 5.89 3.96 -5.92
CA ARG A 60 7.32 3.72 -6.18
C ARG A 60 7.62 3.67 -7.66
N ARG A 61 6.69 3.15 -8.47
CA ARG A 61 6.81 3.10 -9.93
C ARG A 61 5.47 3.28 -10.60
N LEU A 62 5.47 4.13 -11.62
CA LEU A 62 4.37 4.39 -12.54
C LEU A 62 4.90 4.25 -13.96
N THR A 63 4.14 3.62 -14.84
CA THR A 63 4.43 3.54 -16.27
C THR A 63 3.45 4.39 -17.05
N LEU A 64 3.96 5.16 -18.02
CA LEU A 64 3.14 5.94 -18.95
C LEU A 64 3.35 5.33 -20.35
N VAL A 65 2.28 4.88 -20.98
CA VAL A 65 2.31 4.27 -22.32
C VAL A 65 1.75 5.29 -23.32
N GLU A 66 2.47 5.60 -24.40
CA GLU A 66 1.96 6.47 -25.48
C GLU A 66 1.25 7.75 -24.99
N ALA A 67 2.00 8.64 -24.35
CA ALA A 67 1.45 9.94 -23.95
C ALA A 67 1.24 10.82 -25.20
N GLU A 68 0.03 10.83 -25.76
CA GLU A 68 -0.36 11.91 -26.68
C GLU A 68 -0.39 13.24 -25.91
N VAL A 69 0.09 14.32 -26.55
CA VAL A 69 0.34 15.62 -25.91
C VAL A 69 -0.93 16.27 -25.32
N ILE A 70 -2.12 15.75 -25.65
CA ILE A 70 -3.43 16.32 -25.28
C ILE A 70 -4.09 15.52 -24.13
N GLU A 71 -3.57 14.36 -23.74
CA GLU A 71 -4.20 13.54 -22.72
C GLU A 71 -3.81 13.97 -21.30
N THR A 72 -4.82 14.16 -20.44
CA THR A 72 -4.60 14.36 -19.01
C THR A 72 -4.29 13.03 -18.35
N HIS A 73 -3.14 12.97 -17.68
CA HIS A 73 -2.68 11.80 -16.94
C HIS A 73 -2.80 12.11 -15.45
N SER A 74 -3.50 11.26 -14.71
CA SER A 74 -3.68 11.42 -13.26
C SER A 74 -3.54 10.07 -12.58
N VAL A 75 -2.98 10.08 -11.37
CA VAL A 75 -2.97 8.92 -10.48
C VAL A 75 -3.29 9.39 -9.09
N VAL A 76 -4.24 8.72 -8.45
CA VAL A 76 -4.67 8.95 -7.08
C VAL A 76 -4.34 7.71 -6.26
N LEU A 77 -3.79 7.96 -5.07
CA LEU A 77 -3.53 6.97 -4.04
C LEU A 77 -4.28 7.38 -2.79
N GLU A 78 -5.00 6.44 -2.20
CA GLU A 78 -5.75 6.64 -0.97
C GLU A 78 -5.42 5.51 0.00
N ASP A 79 -5.40 5.83 1.28
CA ASP A 79 -5.22 4.86 2.34
C ASP A 79 -6.21 5.07 3.48
N ASP A 80 -6.59 3.96 4.12
CA ASP A 80 -7.42 3.92 5.32
C ASP A 80 -6.78 2.94 6.30
N VAL A 81 -6.49 3.40 7.52
CA VAL A 81 -5.78 2.63 8.53
C VAL A 81 -6.61 2.53 9.80
N ASP A 82 -6.80 1.30 10.26
CA ASP A 82 -7.35 0.99 11.57
C ASP A 82 -6.31 0.25 12.42
N ARG A 83 -6.71 -0.33 13.55
CA ARG A 83 -5.78 -1.02 14.46
C ARG A 83 -5.25 -2.34 13.93
N ASP A 84 -5.96 -2.97 13.00
CA ASP A 84 -5.74 -4.35 12.61
C ASP A 84 -5.27 -4.46 11.15
N ARG A 85 -5.54 -3.43 10.34
CA ARG A 85 -5.24 -3.42 8.92
C ARG A 85 -4.98 -2.02 8.33
N LEU A 86 -4.31 -2.05 7.18
CA LEU A 86 -4.16 -0.95 6.24
C LEU A 86 -4.88 -1.31 4.95
N VAL A 87 -5.76 -0.44 4.47
CA VAL A 87 -6.35 -0.51 3.14
C VAL A 87 -5.65 0.50 2.25
N VAL A 88 -5.12 0.04 1.11
CA VAL A 88 -4.50 0.90 0.09
C VAL A 88 -5.33 0.79 -1.18
N SER A 89 -5.78 1.92 -1.71
CA SER A 89 -6.54 1.98 -2.96
C SER A 89 -5.87 2.91 -3.97
N TRP A 90 -5.95 2.58 -5.25
CA TRP A 90 -5.41 3.42 -6.32
C TRP A 90 -6.40 3.59 -7.47
N ARG A 91 -6.25 4.69 -8.19
CA ARG A 91 -6.95 4.97 -9.44
C ARG A 91 -6.06 5.77 -10.37
N ALA A 92 -5.90 5.30 -11.60
CA ALA A 92 -5.20 6.02 -12.66
C ALA A 92 -6.14 6.36 -13.83
N GLU A 93 -5.84 7.47 -14.51
CA GLU A 93 -6.49 7.99 -15.72
C GLU A 93 -5.44 8.27 -16.82
N GLY A 94 -5.86 8.52 -18.07
CA GLY A 94 -4.96 8.69 -19.22
C GLY A 94 -4.34 7.37 -19.67
N ASN A 95 -3.05 7.32 -19.97
CA ASN A 95 -2.30 6.08 -20.17
C ASN A 95 -1.26 5.81 -19.07
N THR A 96 -1.58 6.17 -17.82
CA THR A 96 -0.75 5.87 -16.65
C THR A 96 -1.19 4.57 -15.95
N TYR A 97 -0.20 3.77 -15.55
CA TYR A 97 -0.34 2.48 -14.89
C TYR A 97 0.55 2.45 -13.64
N PRO A 98 -0.01 2.32 -12.42
CA PRO A 98 0.79 2.09 -11.24
C PRO A 98 1.31 0.65 -11.22
N GLU A 99 2.61 0.49 -10.98
CA GLU A 99 3.25 -0.83 -10.97
C GLU A 99 3.65 -1.25 -9.56
N GLU A 100 4.11 -0.30 -8.74
CA GLU A 100 4.64 -0.54 -7.40
C GLU A 100 4.16 0.53 -6.43
N ILE A 101 3.66 0.10 -5.27
CA ILE A 101 3.32 0.96 -4.13
C ILE A 101 4.14 0.48 -2.92
N SER A 102 4.77 1.40 -2.20
CA SER A 102 5.40 1.13 -0.91
C SER A 102 4.50 1.57 0.24
N TYR A 103 4.54 0.84 1.35
CA TYR A 103 3.90 1.25 2.59
C TYR A 103 4.83 1.08 3.80
N LEU A 104 4.55 1.88 4.84
CA LEU A 104 5.18 1.85 6.16
C LEU A 104 4.12 2.12 7.21
N VAL A 105 4.03 1.27 8.24
CA VAL A 105 3.11 1.39 9.37
C VAL A 105 3.93 1.36 10.65
N ILE A 106 3.72 2.34 11.54
CA ILE A 106 4.47 2.50 12.79
C ILE A 106 3.49 2.76 13.93
N GLY A 107 3.64 2.04 15.04
CA GLY A 107 2.84 2.26 16.24
C GLY A 107 3.34 1.47 17.45
N ASP A 108 2.71 1.69 18.60
CA ASP A 108 2.95 0.92 19.82
C ASP A 108 2.20 -0.42 19.76
N ALA A 109 2.88 -1.51 20.13
CA ALA A 109 2.30 -2.85 20.23
C ALA A 109 2.42 -3.43 21.65
N VAL A 110 1.59 -4.44 21.93
CA VAL A 110 1.56 -5.19 23.20
C VAL A 110 2.57 -6.33 23.24
#